data_AF-A0A956N2K9-F1
#
_entry.id   AF-A0A956N2K9-F1
#
_cell.length_a   1.000
_cell.length_b   1.000
_cell.length_c   1.000
_cell.angle_alpha   90.00
_cell.angle_beta   90.00
_cell.angle_gamma   90.00
#
_symmetry.space_group_name_H-M   'P 1'
#
loop_
_entity.id
_entity.type
_entity.pdbx_description
1 polymer ?
#
loop_
_entity_poly.entity_id
_entity_poly.type
_entity_poly.pdbx_seq_one_letter_code
_entity_poly.pdbx_strand_id
1 'polypeptide(L)'
;MSQYYRVYPALLNALNIRHTYEFFHLLNLLFASSILVISYIWLYNIYKNSYLAILAPILILLTPRFIGHVPANPKDPPFAIVYFAGLASIYFSSYLKNRDLEIILLGVIFGLVQSFRIVGISIYAIYILWLLIEKVEKEYLLNIRNWKNNKLLFLKELLYENLSELILIFIVANFIMVLTWPYIAVNYFHNFPQIFLDSKSFNFWDKPYLYMGEYITINSRPWHYLPLLIFITTPFFIIIGFILGMYSFASYSKKDTSLFTKIKLYKTLFLLLTTLLINFFVYLVIKPTIYNGIRHYLFLIPTISFTAALGFIEFYRKNSISNKNETLLSKDLGHTTINKIFRKTYFIIIAACVISVFFTINQMKNLHPYEYIYFNELIGGVRNANNKFEIDYYGASYKEAVEWINNNLEVNARVYTCNNSFAVEYYLRKDLERAL
;
A
#
# COMPACT_ATOMS: atom_id res chain seq x y z
N MET A 1 -24.87 -5.01 1.16
CA MET A 1 -23.80 -5.24 0.15
C MET A 1 -23.70 -4.00 -0.72
N SER A 2 -22.50 -3.51 -1.07
CA SER A 2 -22.42 -2.44 -2.09
C SER A 2 -23.03 -2.99 -3.37
N GLN A 3 -24.00 -2.28 -3.96
CA GLN A 3 -24.71 -2.68 -5.18
C GLN A 3 -23.78 -2.83 -6.39
N TYR A 4 -22.51 -2.43 -6.26
CA TYR A 4 -21.49 -2.54 -7.28
C TYR A 4 -20.81 -3.92 -7.20
N TYR A 5 -21.18 -4.82 -8.12
CA TYR A 5 -20.46 -6.06 -8.38
C TYR A 5 -19.01 -5.75 -8.75
N ARG A 6 -18.07 -6.44 -8.11
CA ARG A 6 -16.63 -6.22 -8.31
C ARG A 6 -16.03 -7.41 -9.05
N VAL A 7 -15.16 -7.12 -10.01
CA VAL A 7 -14.46 -8.09 -10.88
C VAL A 7 -13.81 -9.22 -10.11
N TYR A 8 -13.08 -8.87 -9.06
CA TYR A 8 -12.26 -9.83 -8.36
C TYR A 8 -13.08 -10.89 -7.60
N PRO A 9 -14.09 -10.51 -6.80
CA PRO A 9 -15.07 -11.48 -6.30
C PRO A 9 -15.75 -12.33 -7.38
N ALA A 10 -16.08 -11.76 -8.55
CA ALA A 10 -16.66 -12.53 -9.65
C ALA A 10 -15.66 -13.57 -10.20
N LEU A 11 -14.40 -13.18 -10.41
CA LEU A 11 -13.31 -14.07 -10.81
C LEU A 11 -13.09 -15.18 -9.78
N LEU A 12 -13.06 -14.84 -8.49
CA LEU A 12 -12.94 -15.82 -7.41
C LEU A 12 -14.08 -16.84 -7.46
N ASN A 13 -15.32 -16.41 -7.66
CA ASN A 13 -16.46 -17.32 -7.77
C ASN A 13 -16.37 -18.20 -9.03
N ALA A 14 -15.93 -17.65 -10.16
CA ALA A 14 -15.77 -18.42 -11.40
C ALA A 14 -14.68 -19.50 -11.27
N LEU A 15 -13.60 -19.22 -10.55
CA LEU A 15 -12.51 -20.18 -10.32
C LEU A 15 -12.83 -21.17 -9.19
N ASN A 16 -13.60 -20.77 -8.18
CA ASN A 16 -13.99 -21.62 -7.05
C ASN A 16 -15.32 -22.33 -7.29
N ILE A 17 -15.33 -23.32 -8.18
CA ILE A 17 -16.53 -24.07 -8.59
C ILE A 17 -17.28 -24.69 -7.39
N ARG A 18 -16.56 -25.10 -6.34
CA ARG A 18 -17.14 -25.71 -5.13
C ARG A 18 -17.51 -24.71 -4.03
N HIS A 19 -17.21 -23.42 -4.23
CA HIS A 19 -17.45 -22.34 -3.27
C HIS A 19 -16.90 -22.61 -1.85
N THR A 20 -15.77 -23.32 -1.75
CA THR A 20 -15.11 -23.61 -0.45
C THR A 20 -14.31 -22.41 0.05
N TYR A 21 -14.30 -22.16 1.36
CA TYR A 21 -13.57 -21.03 1.94
C TYR A 21 -12.05 -21.18 1.77
N GLU A 22 -11.54 -22.38 1.91
CA GLU A 22 -10.13 -22.74 1.76
C GLU A 22 -9.62 -22.40 0.36
N PHE A 23 -10.43 -22.69 -0.67
CA PHE A 23 -10.05 -22.36 -2.04
C PHE A 23 -10.12 -20.86 -2.32
N PHE A 24 -11.06 -20.12 -1.71
CA PHE A 24 -11.02 -18.66 -1.74
C PHE A 24 -9.75 -18.09 -1.11
N HIS A 25 -9.32 -18.63 0.05
CA HIS A 25 -8.08 -18.24 0.70
C HIS A 25 -6.86 -18.52 -0.19
N LEU A 26 -6.81 -19.71 -0.81
CA LEU A 26 -5.74 -20.08 -1.73
C LEU A 26 -5.67 -19.14 -2.95
N LEU A 27 -6.80 -18.86 -3.61
CA LEU A 27 -6.84 -17.94 -4.74
C LEU A 27 -6.37 -16.53 -4.36
N ASN A 28 -6.74 -16.05 -3.18
CA ASN A 28 -6.26 -14.77 -2.67
C ASN A 28 -4.74 -14.76 -2.44
N LEU A 29 -4.20 -15.82 -1.84
CA LEU A 29 -2.75 -15.98 -1.64
C LEU A 29 -2.00 -16.05 -2.97
N LEU A 30 -2.52 -16.80 -3.94
CA LEU A 30 -1.94 -16.90 -5.28
C LEU A 30 -1.92 -15.54 -5.98
N PHE A 31 -3.03 -14.80 -5.92
CA PHE A 31 -3.10 -13.45 -6.47
C PHE A 31 -2.11 -12.51 -5.78
N ALA A 32 -2.00 -12.59 -4.46
CA ALA A 32 -1.06 -11.80 -3.67
C ALA A 32 0.40 -12.09 -3.95
N SER A 33 0.76 -13.30 -4.39
CA SER A 33 2.15 -13.61 -4.74
C SER A 33 2.69 -12.73 -5.88
N SER A 34 1.82 -12.21 -6.75
CA SER A 34 2.20 -11.29 -7.84
C SER A 34 2.87 -10.00 -7.33
N ILE A 35 2.47 -9.47 -6.18
CA ILE A 35 3.10 -8.25 -5.63
C ILE A 35 4.56 -8.49 -5.24
N LEU A 36 4.88 -9.70 -4.78
CA LEU A 36 6.23 -10.09 -4.43
C LEU A 36 7.10 -10.14 -5.69
N VAL A 37 6.58 -10.74 -6.76
CA VAL A 37 7.26 -10.81 -8.06
C VAL A 37 7.47 -9.42 -8.65
N ILE A 38 6.43 -8.58 -8.68
CA ILE A 38 6.51 -7.20 -9.20
C ILE A 38 7.52 -6.39 -8.40
N SER A 39 7.50 -6.48 -7.07
CA SER A 39 8.44 -5.77 -6.20
C SER A 39 9.89 -6.23 -6.43
N TYR A 40 10.12 -7.53 -6.61
CA TYR A 40 11.44 -8.06 -6.94
C TYR A 40 11.93 -7.55 -8.29
N ILE A 41 11.11 -7.64 -9.34
CA ILE A 41 11.48 -7.20 -10.70
C ILE A 41 11.78 -5.70 -10.72
N TRP A 42 10.95 -4.89 -10.06
CA TRP A 42 11.16 -3.45 -9.97
C TRP A 42 12.49 -3.12 -9.29
N LEU A 43 12.76 -3.71 -8.13
CA LEU A 43 13.98 -3.44 -7.38
C LEU A 43 15.23 -3.98 -8.09
N TYR A 44 15.12 -5.14 -8.76
CA TYR A 44 16.17 -5.69 -9.61
C TYR A 44 16.48 -4.79 -10.80
N ASN A 45 15.48 -4.11 -11.39
CA ASN A 45 15.74 -3.18 -12.49
C ASN A 45 16.60 -1.97 -12.07
N ILE A 46 16.48 -1.54 -10.82
CA ILE A 46 17.23 -0.41 -10.26
C ILE A 46 18.69 -0.81 -10.01
N TYR A 47 18.90 -1.91 -9.29
CA TYR A 47 20.22 -2.29 -8.77
C TYR A 47 20.96 -3.36 -9.57
N LYS A 48 20.27 -4.13 -10.41
CA LYS A 48 20.82 -5.29 -11.14
C LYS A 48 21.55 -6.29 -10.22
N ASN A 49 21.03 -6.45 -9.01
CA ASN A 49 21.55 -7.36 -7.99
C ASN A 49 20.37 -8.11 -7.35
N SER A 50 20.36 -9.44 -7.47
CA SER A 50 19.30 -10.31 -6.95
C SER A 50 19.20 -10.30 -5.42
N TYR A 51 20.34 -10.27 -4.72
CA TYR A 51 20.39 -10.22 -3.26
C TYR A 51 19.83 -8.92 -2.69
N LEU A 52 20.01 -7.79 -3.39
CA LEU A 52 19.37 -6.53 -2.99
C LEU A 52 17.87 -6.54 -3.34
N ALA A 53 17.52 -7.10 -4.50
CA ALA A 53 16.15 -7.12 -4.99
C ALA A 53 15.19 -7.97 -4.11
N ILE A 54 15.69 -9.00 -3.43
CA ILE A 54 14.87 -9.82 -2.53
C ILE A 54 14.39 -9.07 -1.28
N LEU A 55 15.01 -7.92 -0.96
CA LEU A 55 14.63 -7.18 0.23
C LEU A 55 13.20 -6.63 0.14
N ALA A 56 12.77 -6.14 -1.02
CA ALA A 56 11.40 -5.62 -1.19
C ALA A 56 10.31 -6.66 -0.88
N PRO A 57 10.29 -7.87 -1.48
CA PRO A 57 9.28 -8.87 -1.16
C PRO A 57 9.36 -9.33 0.31
N ILE A 58 10.55 -9.45 0.90
CA ILE A 58 10.70 -9.79 2.32
C ILE A 58 10.04 -8.73 3.21
N LEU A 59 10.30 -7.45 2.98
CA LEU A 59 9.72 -6.39 3.79
C LEU A 59 8.19 -6.31 3.64
N ILE A 60 7.65 -6.56 2.44
CA ILE A 60 6.20 -6.66 2.22
C ILE A 60 5.62 -7.87 2.99
N LEU A 61 6.26 -9.04 2.96
CA LEU A 61 5.82 -10.20 3.72
C LEU A 61 5.85 -9.97 5.24
N LEU A 62 6.83 -9.21 5.71
CA LEU A 62 6.95 -8.82 7.11
C LEU A 62 6.07 -7.60 7.47
N THR A 63 5.01 -7.31 6.71
CA THR A 63 3.97 -6.34 7.09
C THR A 63 2.69 -7.06 7.54
N PRO A 64 2.52 -7.30 8.85
CA PRO A 64 1.47 -8.20 9.37
C PRO A 64 0.07 -7.75 8.95
N ARG A 65 -0.18 -6.44 8.99
CA ARG A 65 -1.51 -5.91 8.67
C ARG A 65 -1.90 -6.09 7.21
N PHE A 66 -0.94 -6.04 6.28
CA PHE A 66 -1.20 -6.32 4.87
C PHE A 66 -1.40 -7.83 4.65
N ILE A 67 -0.46 -8.65 5.11
CA ILE A 67 -0.51 -10.10 4.89
C ILE A 67 -1.69 -10.76 5.60
N GLY A 68 -2.02 -10.35 6.83
CA GLY A 68 -3.18 -10.88 7.54
C GLY A 68 -4.52 -10.58 6.87
N HIS A 69 -4.59 -9.55 6.02
CA HIS A 69 -5.77 -9.30 5.21
C HIS A 69 -5.85 -10.19 3.96
N VAL A 70 -4.72 -10.64 3.42
CA VAL A 70 -4.67 -11.33 2.12
C VAL A 70 -5.62 -12.53 2.07
N PRO A 71 -5.60 -13.50 3.00
CA PRO A 71 -6.41 -14.72 2.85
C PRO A 71 -7.92 -14.43 2.80
N ALA A 72 -8.41 -13.50 3.61
CA ALA A 72 -9.85 -13.35 3.87
C ALA A 72 -10.48 -12.10 3.24
N ASN A 73 -9.69 -11.14 2.72
CA ASN A 73 -10.21 -9.88 2.21
C ASN A 73 -10.15 -9.81 0.67
N PRO A 74 -11.26 -10.08 -0.05
CA PRO A 74 -11.27 -10.04 -1.51
C PRO A 74 -11.45 -8.62 -2.08
N LYS A 75 -11.17 -7.57 -1.29
CA LYS A 75 -11.39 -6.17 -1.69
C LYS A 75 -10.12 -5.34 -1.62
N ASP A 76 -9.49 -5.26 -0.45
CA ASP A 76 -8.44 -4.26 -0.21
C ASP A 76 -7.03 -4.73 -0.58
N PRO A 77 -6.58 -5.94 -0.19
CA PRO A 77 -5.33 -6.49 -0.70
C PRO A 77 -5.31 -6.62 -2.23
N PRO A 78 -6.36 -7.13 -2.90
CA PRO A 78 -6.39 -7.16 -4.36
C PRO A 78 -6.25 -5.77 -4.99
N PHE A 79 -6.90 -4.75 -4.42
CA PHE A 79 -6.70 -3.37 -4.86
C PHE A 79 -5.26 -2.90 -4.63
N ALA A 80 -4.67 -3.19 -3.47
CA ALA A 80 -3.27 -2.85 -3.17
C ALA A 80 -2.28 -3.43 -4.19
N ILE A 81 -2.50 -4.69 -4.59
CA ILE A 81 -1.67 -5.41 -5.55
C ILE A 81 -1.79 -4.75 -6.93
N VAL A 82 -3.01 -4.54 -7.42
CA VAL A 82 -3.25 -3.94 -8.75
C VAL A 82 -2.80 -2.48 -8.78
N TYR A 83 -2.98 -1.73 -7.71
CA TYR A 83 -2.49 -0.35 -7.58
C TYR A 83 -0.95 -0.31 -7.63
N PHE A 84 -0.27 -1.17 -6.88
CA PHE A 84 1.19 -1.26 -6.91
C PHE A 84 1.71 -1.73 -8.28
N ALA A 85 1.00 -2.65 -8.94
CA ALA A 85 1.27 -3.04 -10.33
C ALA A 85 1.09 -1.86 -11.30
N GLY A 86 0.09 -1.00 -11.08
CA GLY A 86 -0.12 0.24 -11.82
C GLY A 86 1.06 1.20 -11.68
N LEU A 87 1.57 1.40 -10.46
CA LEU A 87 2.78 2.20 -10.22
C LEU A 87 4.00 1.60 -10.92
N ALA A 88 4.20 0.29 -10.80
CA ALA A 88 5.29 -0.39 -11.51
C ALA A 88 5.16 -0.21 -13.03
N SER A 89 3.94 -0.26 -13.57
CA SER A 89 3.69 -0.09 -15.01
C SER A 89 4.01 1.32 -15.48
N ILE A 90 3.67 2.35 -14.70
CA ILE A 90 4.11 3.74 -14.95
C ILE A 90 5.64 3.81 -14.98
N TYR A 91 6.32 3.23 -14.00
CA TYR A 91 7.77 3.24 -13.95
C TYR A 91 8.41 2.52 -15.15
N PHE A 92 7.83 1.40 -15.57
CA PHE A 92 8.35 0.60 -16.69
C PHE A 92 7.97 1.13 -18.07
N SER A 93 6.95 2.00 -18.15
CA SER A 93 6.48 2.62 -19.38
C SER A 93 7.61 3.35 -20.11
N SER A 94 8.48 4.02 -19.36
CA SER A 94 9.65 4.76 -19.87
C SER A 94 10.72 3.89 -20.55
N TYR A 95 10.63 2.56 -20.47
CA TYR A 95 11.54 1.62 -21.14
C TYR A 95 10.90 0.93 -22.35
N LEU A 96 9.60 1.12 -22.60
CA LEU A 96 8.93 0.56 -23.77
C LEU A 96 9.31 1.35 -25.02
N LYS A 97 9.66 0.64 -26.09
CA LYS A 97 9.98 1.25 -27.39
C LYS A 97 8.74 1.62 -28.20
N ASN A 98 7.66 0.83 -28.05
CA ASN A 98 6.41 1.04 -28.78
C ASN A 98 5.43 1.84 -27.91
N ARG A 99 5.17 3.09 -28.33
CA ARG A 99 4.29 4.03 -27.61
C ARG A 99 2.82 3.62 -27.66
N ASP A 100 2.34 3.07 -28.76
CA ASP A 100 0.93 2.66 -28.87
C ASP A 100 0.62 1.50 -27.93
N LEU A 101 1.54 0.53 -27.84
CA LEU A 101 1.44 -0.57 -26.89
C LEU A 101 1.51 -0.08 -25.45
N GLU A 102 2.38 0.88 -25.14
CA GLU A 102 2.46 1.53 -23.82
C GLU A 102 1.12 2.15 -23.41
N ILE A 103 0.52 2.97 -24.29
CA ILE A 103 -0.76 3.64 -24.05
C ILE A 103 -1.88 2.63 -23.80
N ILE A 104 -1.97 1.57 -24.61
CA ILE A 104 -2.99 0.54 -24.44
C ILE A 104 -2.79 -0.23 -23.13
N LEU A 105 -1.55 -0.63 -22.81
CA LEU A 105 -1.25 -1.36 -21.57
C LEU A 105 -1.53 -0.50 -20.33
N LEU A 106 -1.10 0.77 -20.34
CA LEU A 106 -1.39 1.71 -19.25
C LEU A 106 -2.89 1.92 -19.11
N GLY A 107 -3.62 2.10 -20.22
CA GLY A 107 -5.08 2.20 -20.22
C GLY A 107 -5.76 0.98 -19.58
N VAL A 108 -5.34 -0.23 -19.96
CA VAL A 108 -5.90 -1.47 -19.38
C VAL A 108 -5.63 -1.54 -17.88
N ILE A 109 -4.39 -1.26 -17.45
CA ILE A 109 -3.99 -1.35 -16.05
C ILE A 109 -4.66 -0.26 -15.22
N PHE A 110 -4.77 0.97 -15.72
CA PHE A 110 -5.47 2.06 -15.05
C PHE A 110 -6.94 1.75 -14.92
N GLY A 111 -7.53 1.15 -15.97
CA GLY A 111 -8.88 0.60 -15.96
C GLY A 111 -9.10 -0.40 -14.84
N LEU A 112 -8.19 -1.37 -14.68
CA LEU A 112 -8.24 -2.33 -13.57
C LEU A 112 -8.09 -1.61 -12.21
N VAL A 113 -7.12 -0.71 -12.06
CA VAL A 113 -6.89 0.05 -10.82
C VAL A 113 -8.16 0.79 -10.38
N GLN A 114 -8.79 1.57 -11.26
CA GLN A 114 -10.02 2.31 -10.93
C GLN A 114 -11.23 1.40 -10.70
N SER A 115 -11.26 0.24 -11.35
CA SER A 115 -12.35 -0.75 -11.22
C SER A 115 -12.30 -1.53 -9.91
N PHE A 116 -11.13 -1.70 -9.29
CA PHE A 116 -11.06 -2.35 -7.97
C PHE A 116 -11.60 -1.43 -6.88
N ARG A 117 -11.21 -0.14 -6.91
CA ARG A 117 -11.75 0.93 -6.06
C ARG A 117 -11.63 2.28 -6.76
N ILE A 118 -12.65 3.13 -6.63
CA ILE A 118 -12.71 4.44 -7.29
C ILE A 118 -11.54 5.37 -6.94
N VAL A 119 -10.97 5.25 -5.72
CA VAL A 119 -9.76 6.00 -5.30
C VAL A 119 -8.54 5.68 -6.19
N GLY A 120 -8.59 4.57 -6.94
CA GLY A 120 -7.65 4.21 -7.98
C GLY A 120 -7.46 5.28 -9.06
N ILE A 121 -8.45 6.17 -9.27
CA ILE A 121 -8.34 7.32 -10.19
C ILE A 121 -7.22 8.30 -9.77
N SER A 122 -6.72 8.23 -8.54
CA SER A 122 -5.48 8.94 -8.16
C SER A 122 -4.28 8.60 -9.06
N ILE A 123 -4.28 7.45 -9.74
CA ILE A 123 -3.19 7.01 -10.63
C ILE A 123 -2.99 7.95 -11.82
N TYR A 124 -4.04 8.61 -12.34
CA TYR A 124 -3.90 9.59 -13.42
C TYR A 124 -3.13 10.83 -12.97
N ALA A 125 -3.41 11.34 -11.76
CA ALA A 125 -2.68 12.47 -11.21
C ALA A 125 -1.19 12.11 -10.98
N ILE A 126 -0.93 10.88 -10.52
CA ILE A 126 0.43 10.35 -10.37
C ILE A 126 1.13 10.25 -11.74
N TYR A 127 0.41 9.79 -12.77
CA TYR A 127 0.95 9.70 -14.13
C TYR A 127 1.28 11.06 -14.74
N ILE A 128 0.44 12.07 -14.53
CA ILE A 128 0.71 13.44 -15.00
C ILE A 128 1.99 13.99 -14.34
N LEU A 129 2.18 13.75 -13.04
CA LEU A 129 3.43 14.12 -12.36
C LEU A 129 4.63 13.30 -12.85
N TRP A 130 4.41 12.05 -13.25
CA TRP A 130 5.43 11.22 -13.88
C TRP A 130 5.89 11.79 -15.23
N LEU A 131 4.96 12.18 -16.10
CA LEU A 131 5.28 12.85 -17.37
C LEU A 131 6.10 14.13 -17.15
N LEU A 132 5.82 14.86 -16.07
CA LEU A 132 6.58 16.06 -15.69
C LEU A 132 8.06 15.71 -15.40
N ILE A 133 8.33 14.66 -14.61
CA ILE A 133 9.72 14.26 -14.32
C ILE A 133 10.44 13.69 -15.56
N GLU A 134 9.74 12.97 -16.44
CA GLU A 134 10.29 12.52 -17.74
C GLU A 134 10.73 13.72 -18.61
N LYS A 135 9.89 14.75 -18.70
CA LYS A 135 10.20 15.95 -19.48
C LYS A 135 11.38 16.72 -18.89
N VAL A 136 11.41 16.90 -17.57
CA VAL A 136 12.53 17.55 -16.86
C VAL A 136 13.84 16.77 -17.05
N GLU A 137 13.81 15.44 -16.97
CA GLU A 137 14.97 14.59 -17.22
C GLU A 137 15.48 14.75 -18.65
N LYS A 138 14.59 14.69 -19.65
CA LYS A 138 14.94 14.83 -21.07
C LYS A 138 15.56 16.20 -21.36
N GLU A 139 14.97 17.28 -20.86
CA GLU A 139 15.51 18.64 -20.98
C GLU A 139 16.89 18.76 -20.31
N TYR A 140 17.05 18.20 -19.11
CA TYR A 140 18.32 18.19 -18.40
C TYR A 140 19.42 17.47 -19.19
N LEU A 141 19.12 16.30 -19.77
CA LEU A 141 20.06 15.51 -20.57
C LEU A 141 20.43 16.20 -21.90
N LEU A 142 19.49 16.92 -22.51
CA LEU A 142 19.71 17.70 -23.73
C LEU A 142 20.34 19.09 -23.46
N ASN A 143 20.59 19.42 -22.18
CA ASN A 143 21.07 20.73 -21.73
C ASN A 143 20.18 21.92 -22.17
N ILE A 144 18.88 21.66 -22.37
CA ILE A 144 17.85 22.65 -22.66
C ILE A 144 17.22 23.03 -21.31
N ARG A 145 17.16 24.31 -20.95
CA ARG A 145 16.70 24.75 -19.60
C ARG A 145 15.41 25.59 -19.66
N ASN A 146 14.47 25.19 -20.49
CA ASN A 146 13.21 25.93 -20.67
C ASN A 146 12.36 25.95 -19.39
N TRP A 147 12.36 24.86 -18.61
CA TRP A 147 11.62 24.77 -17.34
C TRP A 147 11.94 25.88 -16.31
N LYS A 148 13.13 26.50 -16.38
CA LYS A 148 13.52 27.60 -15.48
C LYS A 148 12.94 28.96 -15.89
N ASN A 149 12.64 29.15 -17.17
CA ASN A 149 12.32 30.46 -17.72
C ASN A 149 10.83 30.78 -17.62
N ASN A 150 9.94 29.79 -17.82
CA ASN A 150 8.49 29.99 -17.68
C ASN A 150 7.76 28.70 -17.27
N LYS A 151 7.43 28.56 -15.98
CA LYS A 151 6.78 27.36 -15.42
C LYS A 151 5.40 27.09 -15.99
N LEU A 152 4.61 28.15 -16.26
CA LEU A 152 3.25 27.99 -16.77
C LEU A 152 3.26 27.51 -18.22
N LEU A 153 4.15 28.07 -19.05
CA LEU A 153 4.32 27.63 -20.42
C LEU A 153 4.79 26.16 -20.47
N PHE A 154 5.77 25.80 -19.63
CA PHE A 154 6.25 24.42 -19.51
C PHE A 154 5.14 23.41 -19.18
N LEU A 155 4.25 23.75 -18.23
CA LEU A 155 3.11 22.90 -17.89
C LEU A 155 2.08 22.80 -19.03
N LYS A 156 1.83 23.91 -19.74
CA LYS A 156 0.94 23.90 -20.90
C LYS A 156 1.49 23.03 -22.03
N GLU A 157 2.78 23.15 -22.33
CA GLU A 157 3.45 22.32 -23.33
C GLU A 157 3.42 20.85 -22.95
N LEU A 158 3.72 20.50 -21.69
CA LEU A 158 3.61 19.13 -21.19
C LEU A 158 2.21 18.54 -21.43
N LEU A 159 1.17 19.27 -21.02
CA LEU A 159 -0.21 18.80 -21.17
C LEU A 159 -0.62 18.71 -22.64
N TYR A 160 -0.20 19.66 -23.47
CA TYR A 160 -0.52 19.66 -24.90
C TYR A 160 0.17 18.52 -25.66
N GLU A 161 1.46 18.29 -25.39
CA GLU A 161 2.25 17.21 -25.99
C GLU A 161 1.73 15.81 -25.63
N ASN A 162 1.20 15.63 -24.42
CA ASN A 162 0.69 14.34 -23.94
C ASN A 162 -0.84 14.23 -23.91
N LEU A 163 -1.57 15.20 -24.48
CA LEU A 163 -3.04 15.23 -24.38
C LEU A 163 -3.70 14.02 -25.03
N SER A 164 -3.26 13.66 -26.23
CA SER A 164 -3.78 12.51 -26.98
C SER A 164 -3.58 11.19 -26.23
N GLU A 165 -2.39 11.01 -25.67
CA GLU A 165 -2.03 9.86 -24.83
C GLU A 165 -2.92 9.80 -23.58
N LEU A 166 -3.07 10.89 -22.83
CA LEU A 166 -3.91 10.93 -21.62
C LEU A 166 -5.37 10.60 -21.95
N ILE A 167 -5.88 11.13 -23.06
CA ILE A 167 -7.24 10.84 -23.55
C ILE A 167 -7.37 9.36 -23.91
N LEU A 168 -6.42 8.79 -24.64
CA LEU A 168 -6.47 7.38 -25.04
C LEU A 168 -6.38 6.44 -23.84
N ILE A 169 -5.48 6.70 -22.88
CA ILE A 169 -5.38 5.96 -21.62
C ILE A 169 -6.73 6.04 -20.89
N PHE A 170 -7.33 7.22 -20.78
CA PHE A 170 -8.62 7.42 -20.12
C PHE A 170 -9.76 6.68 -20.84
N ILE A 171 -9.81 6.70 -22.17
CA ILE A 171 -10.82 5.98 -22.95
C ILE A 171 -10.70 4.47 -22.72
N VAL A 172 -9.50 3.91 -22.86
CA VAL A 172 -9.25 2.46 -22.66
C VAL A 172 -9.56 2.07 -21.23
N ALA A 173 -9.15 2.86 -20.24
CA ALA A 173 -9.41 2.58 -18.84
C ALA A 173 -10.90 2.60 -18.50
N ASN A 174 -11.66 3.56 -19.03
CA ASN A 174 -13.11 3.59 -18.84
C ASN A 174 -13.83 2.48 -19.59
N PHE A 175 -13.33 2.07 -20.75
CA PHE A 175 -13.85 0.88 -21.43
C PHE A 175 -13.68 -0.38 -20.55
N ILE A 176 -12.50 -0.59 -19.96
CA ILE A 176 -12.29 -1.67 -18.98
C ILE A 176 -13.22 -1.52 -17.77
N MET A 177 -13.42 -0.30 -17.26
CA MET A 177 -14.34 -0.06 -16.14
C MET A 177 -15.80 -0.38 -16.48
N VAL A 178 -16.26 -0.06 -17.69
CA VAL A 178 -17.59 -0.43 -18.18
C VAL A 178 -17.74 -1.95 -18.27
N LEU A 179 -16.75 -2.67 -18.81
CA LEU A 179 -16.78 -4.13 -18.90
C LEU A 179 -16.82 -4.81 -17.52
N THR A 180 -16.26 -4.15 -16.52
CA THR A 180 -16.06 -4.72 -15.19
C THR A 180 -17.14 -4.32 -14.19
N TRP A 181 -17.86 -3.23 -14.45
CA TRP A 181 -18.92 -2.70 -13.59
C TRP A 181 -20.23 -2.63 -14.37
N PRO A 182 -21.10 -3.65 -14.26
CA PRO A 182 -22.41 -3.65 -14.92
C PRO A 182 -23.24 -2.41 -14.57
N TYR A 183 -23.16 -1.93 -13.34
CA TYR A 183 -23.83 -0.69 -12.92
C TYR A 183 -23.42 0.50 -13.80
N ILE A 184 -22.15 0.66 -14.12
CA ILE A 184 -21.67 1.75 -14.98
C ILE A 184 -22.08 1.52 -16.43
N ALA A 185 -22.03 0.27 -16.89
CA ALA A 185 -22.43 -0.09 -18.25
C ALA A 185 -23.88 0.27 -18.58
N VAL A 186 -24.79 0.19 -17.61
CA VAL A 186 -26.22 0.51 -17.81
C VAL A 186 -26.43 1.98 -18.21
N ASN A 187 -25.72 2.92 -17.56
CA ASN A 187 -25.79 4.34 -17.90
C ASN A 187 -24.52 5.06 -17.45
N TYR A 188 -23.51 5.06 -18.30
CA TYR A 188 -22.17 5.60 -17.97
C TYR A 188 -22.24 7.05 -17.49
N PHE A 189 -22.89 7.93 -18.25
CA PHE A 189 -22.87 9.38 -17.97
C PHE A 189 -23.60 9.76 -16.68
N HIS A 190 -24.62 8.99 -16.28
CA HIS A 190 -25.29 9.18 -14.99
C HIS A 190 -24.54 8.50 -13.84
N ASN A 191 -24.16 7.23 -14.02
CA ASN A 191 -23.67 6.38 -12.94
C ASN A 191 -22.21 6.66 -12.58
N PHE A 192 -21.38 7.09 -13.53
CA PHE A 192 -19.96 7.40 -13.26
C PHE A 192 -19.81 8.57 -12.27
N PRO A 193 -20.42 9.74 -12.46
CA PRO A 193 -20.39 10.82 -11.46
C PRO A 193 -21.05 10.42 -10.13
N GLN A 194 -22.15 9.65 -10.18
CA GLN A 194 -22.89 9.24 -9.00
C GLN A 194 -22.04 8.42 -8.02
N ILE A 195 -21.16 7.55 -8.52
CA ILE A 195 -20.25 6.75 -7.68
C ILE A 195 -19.36 7.63 -6.80
N PHE A 196 -18.92 8.80 -7.28
CA PHE A 196 -18.11 9.72 -6.48
C PHE A 196 -18.91 10.32 -5.32
N LEU A 197 -20.18 10.68 -5.57
CA LEU A 197 -21.08 11.21 -4.56
C LEU A 197 -21.39 10.16 -3.48
N ASP A 198 -21.69 8.94 -3.92
CA ASP A 198 -21.99 7.80 -3.03
C ASP A 198 -20.76 7.38 -2.22
N SER A 199 -19.57 7.39 -2.84
CA SER A 199 -18.31 7.02 -2.18
C SER A 199 -17.83 8.07 -1.18
N LYS A 200 -18.14 9.35 -1.42
CA LYS A 200 -17.81 10.44 -0.49
C LYS A 200 -18.67 10.39 0.77
N SER A 201 -19.98 10.24 0.58
CA SER A 201 -20.97 10.39 1.65
C SER A 201 -21.14 9.10 2.46
N PHE A 202 -21.09 7.93 1.82
CA PHE A 202 -21.36 6.61 2.40
C PHE A 202 -22.43 6.67 3.51
N ASN A 203 -23.60 7.23 3.18
CA ASN A 203 -24.67 7.58 4.13
C ASN A 203 -25.23 6.40 4.96
N PHE A 204 -24.82 5.16 4.66
CA PHE A 204 -25.27 3.95 5.33
C PHE A 204 -24.43 3.58 6.57
N TRP A 205 -23.31 4.27 6.83
CA TRP A 205 -22.49 4.03 8.01
C TRP A 205 -22.32 5.32 8.80
N ASP A 206 -23.06 5.46 9.90
CA ASP A 206 -22.94 6.57 10.85
C ASP A 206 -22.57 6.07 12.26
N LYS A 207 -21.92 4.90 12.33
CA LYS A 207 -21.54 4.31 13.62
C LYS A 207 -20.29 4.99 14.17
N PRO A 208 -20.25 5.30 15.48
CA PRO A 208 -19.02 5.77 16.11
C PRO A 208 -17.97 4.66 16.09
N TYR A 209 -16.71 5.05 16.03
CA TYR A 209 -15.57 4.14 16.08
C TYR A 209 -14.61 4.57 17.19
N LEU A 210 -13.89 3.59 17.73
CA LEU A 210 -12.98 3.80 18.84
C LEU A 210 -11.64 4.34 18.35
N TYR A 211 -11.25 5.51 18.85
CA TYR A 211 -9.99 6.16 18.52
C TYR A 211 -9.40 6.88 19.73
N MET A 212 -8.16 6.50 20.09
CA MET A 212 -7.49 6.98 21.31
C MET A 212 -8.30 6.82 22.62
N GLY A 213 -9.21 5.85 22.68
CA GLY A 213 -10.04 5.60 23.87
C GLY A 213 -11.37 6.33 23.88
N GLU A 214 -11.65 7.14 22.86
CA GLU A 214 -12.92 7.86 22.71
C GLU A 214 -13.68 7.35 21.49
N TYR A 215 -15.01 7.31 21.61
CA TYR A 215 -15.89 7.03 20.48
C TYR A 215 -16.09 8.31 19.67
N ILE A 216 -15.55 8.33 18.46
CA ILE A 216 -15.66 9.47 17.55
C ILE A 216 -16.55 9.15 16.35
N THR A 217 -17.25 10.15 15.85
CA THR A 217 -18.07 10.04 14.63
C THR A 217 -17.23 10.27 13.38
N ILE A 218 -17.76 9.90 12.22
CA ILE A 218 -17.07 10.06 10.92
C ILE A 218 -16.76 11.52 10.61
N ASN A 219 -17.66 12.43 10.96
CA ASN A 219 -17.52 13.87 10.70
C ASN A 219 -16.52 14.55 11.64
N SER A 220 -16.36 14.03 12.87
CA SER A 220 -15.41 14.55 13.87
C SER A 220 -13.98 14.02 13.73
N ARG A 221 -13.68 13.29 12.64
CA ARG A 221 -12.39 12.64 12.45
C ARG A 221 -11.24 13.67 12.43
N PRO A 222 -10.23 13.50 13.30
CA PRO A 222 -9.09 14.39 13.29
C PRO A 222 -8.15 14.09 12.11
N TRP A 223 -7.46 15.11 11.61
CA TRP A 223 -6.57 15.00 10.43
C TRP A 223 -5.51 13.90 10.60
N HIS A 224 -5.01 13.71 11.83
CA HIS A 224 -3.96 12.75 12.15
C HIS A 224 -4.44 11.29 12.22
N TYR A 225 -5.74 11.01 12.09
CA TYR A 225 -6.30 9.66 12.20
C TYR A 225 -5.58 8.65 11.29
N LEU A 226 -5.53 8.93 9.98
CA LEU A 226 -4.89 8.03 9.02
C LEU A 226 -3.36 7.96 9.18
N PRO A 227 -2.61 9.08 9.27
CA PRO A 227 -1.17 9.04 9.52
C PRO A 227 -0.79 8.26 10.77
N LEU A 228 -1.52 8.47 11.88
CA LEU A 228 -1.27 7.77 13.14
C LEU A 228 -1.56 6.28 12.98
N LEU A 229 -2.70 5.91 12.41
CA LEU A 229 -3.03 4.50 12.24
C LEU A 229 -2.00 3.78 11.36
N ILE A 230 -1.56 4.37 10.25
CA ILE A 230 -0.47 3.80 9.44
C ILE A 230 0.78 3.67 10.30
N PHE A 231 1.16 4.69 11.08
CA PHE A 231 2.34 4.65 11.93
C PHE A 231 2.27 3.53 12.98
N ILE A 232 1.20 3.44 13.77
CA ILE A 232 1.10 2.48 14.88
C ILE A 232 0.79 1.04 14.44
N THR A 233 0.42 0.84 13.17
CA THR A 233 0.09 -0.49 12.61
C THR A 233 1.12 -0.99 11.59
N THR A 234 2.17 -0.20 11.35
CA THR A 234 3.32 -0.59 10.53
C THR A 234 4.46 -1.01 11.46
N PRO A 235 5.16 -2.12 11.18
CA PRO A 235 6.33 -2.54 11.94
C PRO A 235 7.41 -1.47 12.02
N PHE A 236 8.07 -1.36 13.17
CA PHE A 236 8.99 -0.26 13.43
C PHE A 236 10.20 -0.24 12.46
N PHE A 237 10.76 -1.40 12.09
CA PHE A 237 11.81 -1.46 11.09
C PHE A 237 11.37 -0.95 9.70
N ILE A 238 10.11 -1.14 9.30
CA ILE A 238 9.58 -0.58 8.04
C ILE A 238 9.55 0.94 8.12
N ILE A 239 9.17 1.51 9.27
CA ILE A 239 9.16 2.96 9.49
C ILE A 239 10.58 3.53 9.41
N ILE A 240 11.55 2.88 10.07
CA ILE A 240 12.97 3.27 9.98
C ILE A 240 13.45 3.23 8.53
N GLY A 241 13.21 2.12 7.83
CA GLY A 241 13.59 1.99 6.42
C GLY A 241 12.94 3.05 5.56
N PHE A 242 11.66 3.36 5.78
CA PHE A 242 10.94 4.40 5.05
C PHE A 242 11.61 5.77 5.25
N ILE A 243 11.94 6.14 6.49
CA ILE A 243 12.66 7.38 6.81
C ILE A 243 14.05 7.41 6.14
N LEU A 244 14.77 6.28 6.15
CA LEU A 244 16.05 6.18 5.43
C LEU A 244 15.87 6.34 3.92
N GLY A 245 14.77 5.84 3.35
CA GLY A 245 14.38 6.03 1.95
C GLY A 245 14.12 7.51 1.64
N MET A 246 13.37 8.21 2.50
CA MET A 246 13.17 9.65 2.39
C MET A 246 14.48 10.43 2.47
N TYR A 247 15.36 10.05 3.41
CA TYR A 247 16.67 10.68 3.54
C TYR A 247 17.55 10.43 2.31
N SER A 248 17.49 9.23 1.72
CA SER A 248 18.24 8.91 0.49
C SER A 248 17.82 9.77 -0.69
N PHE A 249 16.54 10.14 -0.78
CA PHE A 249 16.03 11.11 -1.75
C PHE A 249 16.62 12.50 -1.53
N ALA A 250 16.60 13.00 -0.29
CA ALA A 250 17.07 14.35 0.06
C ALA A 250 18.61 14.52 -0.05
N SER A 251 19.38 13.48 0.27
CA SER A 251 20.84 13.51 0.33
C SER A 251 21.51 13.26 -1.02
N TYR A 252 20.97 13.87 -2.09
CA TYR A 252 21.51 13.80 -3.45
C TYR A 252 22.97 14.24 -3.49
N SER A 253 23.89 13.29 -3.70
CA SER A 253 25.31 13.59 -3.94
C SER A 253 25.75 13.07 -5.30
N LYS A 254 26.42 13.94 -6.06
CA LYS A 254 26.90 13.66 -7.42
C LYS A 254 28.00 12.59 -7.47
N LYS A 255 28.65 12.26 -6.35
CA LYS A 255 29.98 11.64 -6.41
C LYS A 255 30.07 10.11 -6.61
N ASP A 256 29.13 9.26 -6.16
CA ASP A 256 29.57 7.85 -5.90
C ASP A 256 28.76 6.66 -6.50
N THR A 257 27.82 6.85 -7.44
CA THR A 257 27.14 5.72 -8.13
C THR A 257 26.95 5.99 -9.62
N SER A 258 26.82 4.92 -10.41
CA SER A 258 26.56 5.04 -11.85
C SER A 258 25.34 5.94 -12.08
N LEU A 259 25.48 6.91 -13.00
CA LEU A 259 24.46 7.91 -13.28
C LEU A 259 23.08 7.26 -13.55
N PHE A 260 23.09 6.12 -14.25
CA PHE A 260 21.89 5.35 -14.56
C PHE A 260 21.18 4.77 -13.32
N THR A 261 21.89 4.15 -12.38
CA THR A 261 21.25 3.62 -11.16
C THR A 261 20.68 4.76 -10.31
N LYS A 262 21.35 5.91 -10.26
CA LYS A 262 20.83 7.11 -9.58
C LYS A 262 19.51 7.56 -10.19
N ILE A 263 19.47 7.77 -11.51
CA ILE A 263 18.26 8.19 -12.22
C ILE A 263 17.10 7.24 -11.91
N LYS A 264 17.32 5.92 -12.03
CA LYS A 264 16.31 4.90 -11.72
C LYS A 264 15.79 5.00 -10.28
N LEU A 265 16.69 5.18 -9.31
CA LEU A 265 16.35 5.33 -7.91
C LEU A 265 15.51 6.60 -7.68
N TYR A 266 15.92 7.74 -8.24
CA TYR A 266 15.20 9.01 -8.08
C TYR A 266 13.81 8.97 -8.68
N LYS A 267 13.66 8.43 -9.88
CA LYS A 267 12.36 8.25 -10.52
C LYS A 267 11.46 7.36 -9.67
N THR A 268 12.00 6.26 -9.16
CA THR A 268 11.26 5.35 -8.27
C THR A 268 10.82 6.07 -6.99
N LEU A 269 11.74 6.73 -6.27
CA LEU A 269 11.42 7.46 -5.04
C LEU A 269 10.42 8.60 -5.30
N PHE A 270 10.58 9.34 -6.40
CA PHE A 270 9.63 10.37 -6.81
C PHE A 270 8.23 9.79 -7.01
N LEU A 271 8.11 8.69 -7.76
CA LEU A 271 6.81 8.04 -8.03
C LEU A 271 6.14 7.54 -6.75
N LEU A 272 6.90 6.89 -5.84
CA LEU A 272 6.36 6.39 -4.57
C LEU A 272 5.97 7.55 -3.64
N LEU A 273 6.76 8.62 -3.61
CA LEU A 273 6.48 9.81 -2.81
C LEU A 273 5.26 10.59 -3.29
N THR A 274 5.16 10.84 -4.60
CA THR A 274 4.00 11.51 -5.18
C THR A 274 2.74 10.70 -4.96
N THR A 275 2.83 9.36 -5.02
CA THR A 275 1.72 8.46 -4.67
C THR A 275 1.22 8.70 -3.25
N LEU A 276 2.13 8.71 -2.26
CA LEU A 276 1.75 8.96 -0.87
C LEU A 276 1.16 10.37 -0.71
N LEU A 277 1.83 11.40 -1.23
CA LEU A 277 1.39 12.78 -1.13
C LEU A 277 0.01 13.02 -1.76
N ILE A 278 -0.23 12.51 -2.97
CA ILE A 278 -1.53 12.64 -3.66
C ILE A 278 -2.63 11.97 -2.84
N ASN A 279 -2.43 10.74 -2.36
CA ASN A 279 -3.48 10.02 -1.64
C ASN A 279 -3.74 10.59 -0.24
N PHE A 280 -2.71 11.12 0.45
CA PHE A 280 -2.90 11.87 1.69
C PHE A 280 -3.58 13.22 1.45
N PHE A 281 -3.26 13.92 0.36
CA PHE A 281 -3.94 15.14 -0.02
C PHE A 281 -5.43 14.89 -0.31
N VAL A 282 -5.74 13.85 -1.09
CA VAL A 282 -7.12 13.40 -1.35
C VAL A 282 -7.84 13.08 -0.04
N TYR A 283 -7.19 12.37 0.88
CA TYR A 283 -7.74 12.09 2.21
C TYR A 283 -8.10 13.37 2.98
N LEU A 284 -7.21 14.37 3.02
CA LEU A 284 -7.40 15.61 3.78
C LEU A 284 -8.47 16.52 3.16
N VAL A 285 -8.54 16.58 1.83
CA VAL A 285 -9.44 17.49 1.09
C VAL A 285 -10.83 16.89 0.92
N ILE A 286 -10.92 15.64 0.47
CA ILE A 286 -12.21 14.99 0.20
C ILE A 286 -12.88 14.54 1.51
N LYS A 287 -12.08 14.21 2.53
CA LYS A 287 -12.52 13.65 3.82
C LYS A 287 -13.50 12.47 3.65
N PRO A 288 -13.09 11.40 2.93
CA PRO A 288 -13.96 10.26 2.70
C PRO A 288 -14.33 9.54 4.00
N THR A 289 -15.49 8.89 4.02
CA THR A 289 -15.92 8.03 5.12
C THR A 289 -14.99 6.83 5.27
N ILE A 290 -14.17 6.84 6.33
CA ILE A 290 -13.24 5.76 6.70
C ILE A 290 -13.71 5.13 8.01
N TYR A 291 -13.67 3.80 8.04
CA TYR A 291 -14.03 2.97 9.17
C TYR A 291 -13.12 1.73 9.13
N ASN A 292 -13.07 0.96 10.21
CA ASN A 292 -12.34 -0.31 10.27
C ASN A 292 -10.82 -0.14 10.05
N GLY A 293 -10.24 0.85 10.72
CA GLY A 293 -8.80 1.12 10.71
C GLY A 293 -8.23 1.52 9.34
N ILE A 294 -7.08 0.95 8.96
CA ILE A 294 -6.34 1.32 7.73
C ILE A 294 -6.84 0.64 6.45
N ARG A 295 -7.90 -0.17 6.52
CA ARG A 295 -8.38 -1.06 5.44
C ARG A 295 -8.49 -0.35 4.08
N HIS A 296 -9.09 0.85 4.07
CA HIS A 296 -9.32 1.61 2.84
C HIS A 296 -8.04 2.18 2.21
N TYR A 297 -6.96 2.26 2.99
CA TYR A 297 -5.65 2.78 2.60
C TYR A 297 -4.55 1.71 2.62
N LEU A 298 -4.95 0.43 2.71
CA LEU A 298 -4.01 -0.70 2.73
C LEU A 298 -3.12 -0.74 1.47
N PHE A 299 -3.61 -0.17 0.36
CA PHE A 299 -2.87 -0.02 -0.90
C PHE A 299 -1.61 0.84 -0.81
N LEU A 300 -1.45 1.65 0.25
CA LEU A 300 -0.23 2.41 0.49
C LEU A 300 0.86 1.60 1.20
N ILE A 301 0.52 0.49 1.87
CA ILE A 301 1.48 -0.32 2.64
C ILE A 301 2.57 -0.94 1.75
N PRO A 302 2.28 -1.51 0.56
CA PRO A 302 3.33 -1.97 -0.34
C PRO A 302 4.28 -0.86 -0.77
N THR A 303 3.76 0.34 -1.08
CA THR A 303 4.55 1.53 -1.42
C THR A 303 5.48 1.94 -0.29
N ILE A 304 4.99 1.95 0.96
CA ILE A 304 5.78 2.27 2.16
C ILE A 304 6.88 1.21 2.37
N SER A 305 6.53 -0.07 2.25
CA SER A 305 7.45 -1.19 2.46
C SER A 305 8.54 -1.26 1.38
N PHE A 306 8.18 -0.99 0.13
CA PHE A 306 9.13 -0.89 -0.97
C PHE A 306 10.09 0.28 -0.80
N THR A 307 9.57 1.44 -0.37
CA THR A 307 10.40 2.60 -0.03
C THR A 307 11.36 2.28 1.12
N ALA A 308 10.91 1.48 2.09
CA ALA A 308 11.76 1.00 3.16
C ALA A 308 12.92 0.12 2.66
N ALA A 309 12.65 -0.75 1.68
CA ALA A 309 13.69 -1.57 1.05
C ALA A 309 14.76 -0.70 0.38
N LEU A 310 14.33 0.30 -0.40
CA LEU A 310 15.26 1.28 -1.00
C LEU A 310 16.09 2.00 0.06
N GLY A 311 15.45 2.43 1.14
CA GLY A 311 16.12 3.10 2.25
C GLY A 311 17.22 2.27 2.89
N PHE A 312 16.94 1.00 3.19
CA PHE A 312 17.94 0.09 3.74
C PHE A 312 19.08 -0.20 2.76
N ILE A 313 18.78 -0.39 1.47
CA ILE A 313 19.81 -0.63 0.46
C ILE A 313 20.74 0.58 0.33
N GLU A 314 20.19 1.78 0.21
CA GLU A 314 20.99 3.00 0.10
C GLU A 314 21.76 3.31 1.38
N PHE A 315 21.17 3.03 2.55
CA PHE A 315 21.85 3.13 3.83
C PHE A 315 23.05 2.17 3.92
N TYR A 316 22.90 0.92 3.47
CA TYR A 316 24.00 -0.04 3.38
C TYR A 316 25.09 0.39 2.39
N ARG A 317 24.70 0.81 1.17
CA ARG A 317 25.64 1.20 0.10
C ARG A 317 26.48 2.41 0.49
N LYS A 318 25.89 3.45 1.08
CA LYS A 318 26.62 4.65 1.53
C LYS A 318 27.67 4.32 2.58
N ASN A 319 27.36 3.43 3.53
CA ASN A 319 28.32 2.97 4.54
C ASN A 319 29.45 2.12 3.95
N SER A 320 29.15 1.22 3.01
CA SER A 320 30.18 0.39 2.36
C SER A 320 31.20 1.24 1.58
N ILE A 321 30.75 2.31 0.91
CA ILE A 321 31.63 3.24 0.18
C ILE A 321 32.48 4.07 1.14
N SER A 322 31.89 4.56 2.23
CA SER A 322 32.63 5.29 3.28
C SER A 322 33.82 4.47 3.81
N ASN A 323 33.61 3.18 4.07
CA ASN A 323 34.67 2.29 4.57
C ASN A 323 35.81 2.07 3.56
N LYS A 324 35.53 2.06 2.24
CA LYS A 324 36.57 1.90 1.20
C LYS A 324 37.43 3.14 1.03
N ASN A 325 36.82 4.32 1.13
CA ASN A 325 37.54 5.59 1.04
C ASN A 325 38.38 5.83 2.31
N GLU A 326 37.94 5.32 3.46
CA GLU A 326 38.65 5.44 4.74
C GLU A 326 39.99 4.68 4.76
N THR A 327 40.10 3.52 4.09
CA THR A 327 41.38 2.81 3.91
C THR A 327 42.41 3.59 3.09
N LEU A 328 42.00 4.62 2.34
CA LEU A 328 42.87 5.43 1.48
C LEU A 328 43.23 6.81 2.09
N LEU A 329 42.48 7.30 3.08
CA LEU A 329 42.52 8.69 3.57
C LEU A 329 42.93 8.85 5.05
N SER A 330 43.45 7.81 5.70
CA SER A 330 43.72 7.79 7.15
C SER A 330 44.92 8.64 7.64
N LYS A 331 45.12 9.86 7.13
CA LYS A 331 46.18 10.77 7.62
C LYS A 331 45.71 12.06 8.31
N ASP A 332 44.43 12.44 8.29
CA ASP A 332 43.96 13.67 8.95
C ASP A 332 43.10 13.43 10.21
N LEU A 333 43.57 13.96 11.33
CA LEU A 333 43.09 13.74 12.72
C LEU A 333 41.69 14.30 13.04
N GLY A 334 41.09 15.12 12.16
CA GLY A 334 39.73 15.66 12.34
C GLY A 334 38.60 14.72 11.87
N HIS A 335 38.90 13.83 10.93
CA HIS A 335 37.90 12.93 10.32
C HIS A 335 37.56 11.71 11.20
N THR A 336 38.42 11.35 12.17
CA THR A 336 38.29 10.11 12.94
C THR A 336 37.15 10.11 13.96
N THR A 337 36.78 11.27 14.52
CA THR A 337 35.75 11.35 15.57
C THR A 337 34.33 11.32 14.99
N ILE A 338 34.09 12.05 13.89
CA ILE A 338 32.80 12.07 13.19
C ILE A 338 32.48 10.69 12.60
N ASN A 339 33.48 9.99 12.05
CA ASN A 339 33.31 8.64 11.50
C ASN A 339 32.99 7.59 12.58
N LYS A 340 33.60 7.70 13.77
CA LYS A 340 33.27 6.82 14.92
C LYS A 340 31.81 6.99 15.37
N ILE A 341 31.31 8.23 15.43
CA ILE A 341 29.92 8.52 15.78
C ILE A 341 28.98 7.95 14.71
N PHE A 342 29.26 8.18 13.42
CA PHE A 342 28.45 7.67 12.32
C PHE A 342 28.38 6.13 12.31
N ARG A 343 29.52 5.45 12.53
CA ARG A 343 29.60 4.00 12.61
C ARG A 343 28.84 3.44 13.82
N LYS A 344 28.89 4.11 14.97
CA LYS A 344 28.10 3.71 16.15
C LYS A 344 26.60 3.84 15.87
N THR A 345 26.16 4.94 15.27
CA THR A 345 24.76 5.16 14.87
C THR A 345 24.29 4.09 13.88
N TYR A 346 25.13 3.72 12.91
CA TYR A 346 24.84 2.64 11.96
C TYR A 346 24.53 1.31 12.65
N PHE A 347 25.40 0.86 13.56
CA PHE A 347 25.18 -0.39 14.29
C PHE A 347 23.96 -0.33 15.22
N ILE A 348 23.70 0.82 15.85
CA ILE A 348 22.50 1.01 16.68
C ILE A 348 21.23 0.87 15.83
N ILE A 349 21.19 1.50 14.64
CA ILE A 349 20.04 1.40 13.73
C ILE A 349 19.83 -0.06 13.29
N ILE A 350 20.90 -0.76 12.90
CA ILE A 350 20.78 -2.18 12.51
C ILE A 350 20.30 -3.03 13.67
N ALA A 351 20.88 -2.87 14.87
CA ALA A 351 20.46 -3.62 16.05
C ALA A 351 18.97 -3.38 16.36
N ALA A 352 18.53 -2.12 16.32
CA ALA A 352 17.11 -1.78 16.51
C ALA A 352 16.20 -2.41 15.44
N CYS A 353 16.62 -2.42 14.17
CA CYS A 353 15.87 -3.07 13.10
C CYS A 353 15.80 -4.59 13.29
N VAL A 354 16.91 -5.26 13.63
CA VAL A 354 16.95 -6.70 13.87
C VAL A 354 16.03 -7.08 15.04
N ILE A 355 16.11 -6.33 16.14
CA ILE A 355 15.22 -6.50 17.30
C ILE A 355 13.75 -6.31 16.89
N SER A 356 13.45 -5.25 16.12
CA SER A 356 12.10 -5.00 15.63
C SER A 356 11.58 -6.11 14.72
N VAL A 357 12.40 -6.64 13.81
CA VAL A 357 12.03 -7.77 12.94
C VAL A 357 11.72 -9.01 13.79
N PHE A 358 12.53 -9.31 14.80
CA PHE A 358 12.29 -10.42 15.72
C PHE A 358 10.95 -10.27 16.44
N PHE A 359 10.66 -9.08 16.99
CA PHE A 359 9.37 -8.82 17.63
C PHE A 359 8.20 -8.95 16.65
N THR A 360 8.32 -8.39 15.43
CA THR A 360 7.28 -8.50 14.41
C THR A 360 7.00 -9.97 14.03
N ILE A 361 8.03 -10.79 13.82
CA ILE A 361 7.86 -12.22 13.52
C ILE A 361 7.19 -12.94 14.69
N ASN A 362 7.62 -12.67 15.92
CA ASN A 362 6.99 -13.26 17.11
C ASN A 362 5.52 -12.85 17.25
N GLN A 363 5.18 -11.59 16.95
CA GLN A 363 3.80 -11.13 16.93
C GLN A 363 2.99 -11.77 15.81
N MET A 364 3.54 -11.91 14.60
CA MET A 364 2.85 -12.62 13.51
C MET A 364 2.53 -14.06 13.91
N LYS A 365 3.48 -14.77 14.52
CA LYS A 365 3.26 -16.13 15.03
C LYS A 365 2.15 -16.18 16.09
N ASN A 366 2.16 -15.25 17.05
CA ASN A 366 1.17 -15.23 18.13
C ASN A 366 -0.21 -14.77 17.68
N LEU A 367 -0.26 -13.92 16.65
CA LEU A 367 -1.51 -13.44 16.09
C LEU A 367 -2.08 -14.39 15.07
N HIS A 368 -1.31 -15.29 14.47
CA HIS A 368 -1.79 -16.17 13.41
C HIS A 368 -3.10 -16.90 13.79
N PRO A 369 -4.16 -16.84 12.96
CA PRO A 369 -4.27 -16.25 11.61
C PRO A 369 -4.83 -14.80 11.55
N TYR A 370 -4.73 -14.04 12.65
CA TYR A 370 -5.25 -12.69 12.87
C TYR A 370 -4.21 -11.57 12.68
N GLU A 371 -3.18 -11.74 11.85
CA GLU A 371 -2.14 -10.72 11.68
C GLU A 371 -2.68 -9.34 11.25
N TYR A 372 -3.90 -9.29 10.71
CA TYR A 372 -4.58 -8.04 10.33
C TYR A 372 -4.96 -7.14 11.51
N ILE A 373 -4.92 -7.65 12.75
CA ILE A 373 -5.15 -6.86 13.95
C ILE A 373 -3.87 -6.28 14.55
N TYR A 374 -2.73 -6.48 13.89
CA TYR A 374 -1.42 -6.04 14.39
C TYR A 374 -1.35 -4.55 14.73
N PHE A 375 -0.66 -4.29 15.84
CA PHE A 375 -0.19 -2.98 16.29
C PHE A 375 1.27 -3.13 16.72
N ASN A 376 2.10 -2.14 16.42
CA ASN A 376 3.52 -2.20 16.71
C ASN A 376 3.85 -1.99 18.20
N GLU A 377 5.11 -2.26 18.52
CA GLU A 377 5.65 -2.28 19.88
C GLU A 377 5.68 -0.88 20.52
N LEU A 378 5.73 0.19 19.73
CA LEU A 378 5.74 1.57 20.23
C LEU A 378 4.48 1.92 21.01
N ILE A 379 3.35 1.31 20.65
CA ILE A 379 2.10 1.46 21.39
C ILE A 379 1.83 0.29 22.33
N GLY A 380 2.78 -0.61 22.57
CA GLY A 380 2.57 -1.79 23.43
C GLY A 380 1.78 -2.91 22.77
N GLY A 381 1.71 -2.95 21.43
CA GLY A 381 1.04 -3.99 20.67
C GLY A 381 -0.48 -4.03 20.84
N VAL A 382 -1.09 -5.14 20.41
CA VAL A 382 -2.55 -5.35 20.43
C VAL A 382 -3.14 -5.16 21.84
N ARG A 383 -2.43 -5.60 22.89
CA ARG A 383 -2.89 -5.53 24.28
C ARG A 383 -3.19 -4.10 24.72
N ASN A 384 -2.31 -3.14 24.42
CA ASN A 384 -2.50 -1.74 24.80
C ASN A 384 -3.30 -0.95 23.75
N ALA A 385 -3.41 -1.47 22.52
CA ALA A 385 -4.37 -0.96 21.54
C ALA A 385 -5.82 -1.25 21.95
N ASN A 386 -6.05 -2.29 22.75
CA ASN A 386 -7.37 -2.65 23.23
C ASN A 386 -7.98 -1.51 24.04
N ASN A 387 -9.27 -1.27 23.86
CA ASN A 387 -9.99 -0.13 24.40
C ASN A 387 -9.47 1.25 23.96
N LYS A 388 -8.51 1.33 23.04
CA LYS A 388 -8.04 2.60 22.44
C LYS A 388 -8.33 2.71 20.95
N PHE A 389 -8.31 1.59 20.23
CA PHE A 389 -8.53 1.55 18.79
C PHE A 389 -9.42 0.37 18.41
N GLU A 390 -10.04 0.44 17.24
CA GLU A 390 -10.69 -0.72 16.62
C GLU A 390 -9.65 -1.79 16.24
N ILE A 391 -9.81 -2.99 16.79
CA ILE A 391 -8.92 -4.14 16.59
C ILE A 391 -9.54 -5.10 15.56
N ASP A 392 -10.46 -5.97 16.02
CA ASP A 392 -11.12 -6.96 15.18
C ASP A 392 -12.47 -6.46 14.66
N TYR A 393 -12.42 -5.77 13.52
CA TYR A 393 -13.62 -5.26 12.86
C TYR A 393 -14.28 -6.26 11.89
N TYR A 394 -13.62 -7.40 11.60
CA TYR A 394 -14.22 -8.48 10.82
C TYR A 394 -15.02 -9.45 11.71
N GLY A 395 -14.77 -9.43 13.01
CA GLY A 395 -15.29 -10.43 13.94
C GLY A 395 -14.74 -11.82 13.62
N ALA A 396 -13.49 -11.92 13.19
CA ALA A 396 -12.90 -13.21 12.83
C ALA A 396 -12.71 -14.09 14.08
N SER A 397 -12.48 -13.47 15.23
CA SER A 397 -12.42 -14.11 16.56
C SER A 397 -13.73 -14.76 17.02
N TYR A 398 -14.84 -14.58 16.28
CA TYR A 398 -16.12 -15.18 16.63
C TYR A 398 -16.08 -16.70 16.53
N LYS A 399 -15.22 -17.27 15.67
CA LYS A 399 -15.05 -18.71 15.56
C LYS A 399 -14.63 -19.31 16.90
N GLU A 400 -13.55 -18.81 17.49
CA GLU A 400 -13.03 -19.30 18.77
C GLU A 400 -14.03 -19.06 19.91
N ALA A 401 -14.73 -17.93 19.89
CA ALA A 401 -15.78 -17.64 20.87
C ALA A 401 -16.92 -18.67 20.78
N VAL A 402 -17.32 -19.06 19.58
CA VAL A 402 -18.38 -20.06 19.34
C VAL A 402 -17.90 -21.46 19.70
N GLU A 403 -16.66 -21.81 19.38
CA GLU A 403 -16.07 -23.09 19.79
C GLU A 403 -16.04 -23.22 21.32
N TRP A 404 -15.72 -22.12 22.03
CA TRP A 404 -15.83 -22.09 23.49
C TRP A 404 -17.28 -22.27 23.93
N ILE A 405 -18.24 -21.54 23.36
CA ILE A 405 -19.68 -21.67 23.65
C ILE A 405 -20.16 -23.12 23.47
N ASN A 406 -19.82 -23.75 22.34
CA ASN A 406 -20.20 -25.12 22.02
C ASN A 406 -19.70 -26.14 23.06
N ASN A 407 -18.58 -25.85 23.71
CA ASN A 407 -17.98 -26.74 24.71
C ASN A 407 -18.45 -26.45 26.15
N ASN A 408 -19.06 -25.29 26.42
CA ASN A 408 -19.33 -24.83 27.79
C ASN A 408 -20.80 -24.58 28.09
N LEU A 409 -21.68 -24.45 27.08
CA LEU A 409 -23.11 -24.24 27.31
C LEU A 409 -23.91 -25.54 27.34
N GLU A 410 -25.00 -25.53 28.10
CA GLU A 410 -25.99 -26.61 28.17
C GLU A 410 -26.82 -26.72 26.88
N VAL A 411 -27.43 -27.88 26.68
CA VAL A 411 -28.34 -28.15 25.54
C VAL A 411 -29.49 -27.15 25.57
N ASN A 412 -29.89 -26.62 24.41
CA ASN A 412 -30.94 -25.58 24.26
C ASN A 412 -30.62 -24.21 24.89
N ALA A 413 -29.38 -23.94 25.31
CA ALA A 413 -29.00 -22.59 25.71
C ALA A 413 -29.15 -21.61 24.53
N ARG A 414 -29.60 -20.39 24.84
CA ARG A 414 -29.83 -19.34 23.84
C ARG A 414 -28.61 -18.45 23.67
N VAL A 415 -28.13 -18.34 22.44
CA VAL A 415 -26.95 -17.51 22.11
C VAL A 415 -27.37 -16.27 21.33
N TYR A 416 -27.05 -15.10 21.88
CA TYR A 416 -27.27 -13.80 21.25
C TYR A 416 -25.95 -13.21 20.74
N THR A 417 -25.98 -12.56 19.58
CA THR A 417 -24.78 -12.01 18.94
C THR A 417 -25.04 -10.61 18.46
N CYS A 418 -24.14 -9.68 18.80
CA CYS A 418 -24.17 -8.34 18.22
C CYS A 418 -23.29 -8.34 16.96
N ASN A 419 -23.86 -8.06 15.78
CA ASN A 419 -23.15 -7.88 14.50
C ASN A 419 -22.95 -9.15 13.63
N ASN A 420 -21.88 -9.94 13.81
CA ASN A 420 -21.53 -11.03 12.88
C ASN A 420 -22.25 -12.36 13.18
N SER A 421 -23.58 -12.30 13.10
CA SER A 421 -24.43 -13.45 13.41
C SER A 421 -24.26 -14.64 12.47
N PHE A 422 -23.88 -14.39 11.21
CA PHE A 422 -23.62 -15.45 10.24
C PHE A 422 -22.43 -16.33 10.65
N ALA A 423 -21.33 -15.72 11.13
CA ALA A 423 -20.18 -16.48 11.60
C ALA A 423 -20.54 -17.35 12.82
N VAL A 424 -21.36 -16.83 13.74
CA VAL A 424 -21.84 -17.63 14.88
C VAL A 424 -22.68 -18.80 14.41
N GLU A 425 -23.71 -18.54 13.61
CA GLU A 425 -24.62 -19.58 13.11
C GLU A 425 -23.87 -20.70 12.36
N TYR A 426 -22.86 -20.34 11.58
CA TYR A 426 -22.06 -21.30 10.83
C TYR A 426 -21.28 -22.29 11.73
N TYR A 427 -20.75 -21.82 12.86
CA TYR A 427 -19.93 -22.64 13.78
C TYR A 427 -20.71 -23.20 14.97
N LEU A 428 -21.94 -22.74 15.24
CA LEU A 428 -22.72 -23.15 16.41
C LEU A 428 -23.21 -24.60 16.28
N ARG A 429 -23.16 -25.37 17.37
CA ARG A 429 -23.73 -26.72 17.39
C ARG A 429 -25.25 -26.68 17.22
N LYS A 430 -25.81 -27.68 16.53
CA LYS A 430 -27.22 -27.68 16.06
C LYS A 430 -28.26 -27.72 17.19
N ASP A 431 -27.87 -28.15 18.38
CA ASP A 431 -28.71 -28.27 19.58
C ASP A 431 -28.76 -26.99 20.44
N LEU A 432 -28.03 -25.95 20.06
CA LEU A 432 -28.17 -24.62 20.65
C LEU A 432 -29.15 -23.78 19.84
N GLU A 433 -30.06 -23.09 20.51
CA GLU A 433 -31.02 -22.20 19.85
C GLU A 433 -30.40 -20.82 19.65
N ARG A 434 -30.39 -20.33 18.40
CA ARG A 434 -30.13 -18.92 18.15
C ARG A 434 -31.35 -18.13 18.61
N ALA A 435 -31.15 -17.21 19.54
CA ALA A 435 -32.18 -16.25 19.87
C ALA A 435 -32.00 -15.02 18.98
N LEU A 436 -33.05 -14.72 18.20
CA LEU A 436 -33.08 -13.61 17.23
C LEU A 436 -32.97 -12.24 17.89
#